data_AF-A0AA51CDN4-F1
#
_entry.id   AF-A0AA51CDN4-F1
#
_cell.length_a   1.000
_cell.length_b   1.000
_cell.length_c   1.000
_cell.angle_alpha   90.00
_cell.angle_beta   90.00
_cell.angle_gamma   90.00
#
_symmetry.space_group_name_H-M   'P 1'
#
loop_
_entity.id
_entity.type
_entity.pdbx_description
1 polymer ?
#
loop_
_entity_poly.entity_id
_entity_poly.type
_entity_poly.pdbx_seq_one_letter_code
_entity_poly.pdbx_strand_id
1 'polypeptide(L)'
;MAQVFNKIYVDVRTKNDDIITAVQNDSNSRFLDVYLLDNGLPINLTGHEVRIYCKKADEKEIYNNGVITEATNGRCQFELTDQALAVAQDLEVQIVIYHNNVEILQSLPFKIKVVKSLISAGAVESSNEYGALVVLYQNLYEAYDLMTTMVQNIGVPGEIAAGLTIDTMWEAWEYMCDYVTRTMQLVIDSSLNQGSIMDDGKLYLPQMQFAPEITELQAIAEAQKATVRTVKNGRIYCSTADKKVAVFNAESGVKIGETAAQTGECGALCVANGMIYYADESTKKIIMFSDGDSYAALGESAAMTNAPSAITASVDCIYSVDASYLYAFSLTLEQVGTKVALGAATTASLCFKNGLVYVGTTKGIKVYNGTDRVLVATIDSGSPRTNIVVDSGIIFATANSTLAKTVYLYSEATRELIGTTDTQPTRCYGLYVENGIIYFVGGSSMYLISVSSRKNLTDVYSIPSNELYSHCVKDGVLYYTSVKTISTYALKKVEGKYTISHYRMGAIL
;
A
#
# COMPACT_ATOMS: atom_id res chain seq x y z
N MET A 1 -36.02 1.47 26.01
CA MET A 1 -34.55 1.45 26.24
C MET A 1 -34.25 0.33 27.21
N ALA A 2 -33.11 -0.36 27.06
CA ALA A 2 -32.69 -1.37 28.02
C ALA A 2 -32.18 -0.69 29.30
N GLN A 3 -32.62 -1.17 30.47
CA GLN A 3 -32.19 -0.67 31.76
C GLN A 3 -31.53 -1.81 32.55
N VAL A 4 -30.45 -1.50 33.27
CA VAL A 4 -29.73 -2.43 34.14
C VAL A 4 -29.79 -1.91 35.56
N PHE A 5 -30.18 -2.79 36.49
CA PHE A 5 -30.31 -2.51 37.91
C PHE A 5 -29.25 -3.30 38.68
N ASN A 6 -28.29 -2.60 39.27
CA ASN A 6 -27.33 -3.21 40.18
C ASN A 6 -27.96 -3.28 41.57
N LYS A 7 -28.34 -4.50 41.99
CA LYS A 7 -28.94 -4.73 43.30
C LYS A 7 -27.87 -4.72 44.40
N ILE A 8 -28.12 -3.99 45.48
CA ILE A 8 -27.23 -3.93 46.64
C ILE A 8 -28.00 -3.84 47.95
N TYR A 9 -27.41 -4.38 49.02
CA TYR A 9 -27.88 -4.26 50.39
C TYR A 9 -26.94 -3.34 51.15
N VAL A 10 -27.46 -2.23 51.67
CA VAL A 10 -26.68 -1.22 52.40
C VAL A 10 -27.21 -1.18 53.82
N ASP A 11 -26.41 -1.70 54.76
CA ASP A 11 -26.67 -1.55 56.18
C ASP A 11 -26.04 -0.27 56.70
N VAL A 12 -26.79 0.53 57.45
CA VAL A 12 -26.31 1.82 57.95
C VAL A 12 -25.25 1.68 59.07
N ARG A 13 -25.10 0.50 59.68
CA ARG A 13 -24.14 0.26 60.77
C ARG A 13 -22.86 -0.46 60.34
N THR A 14 -22.88 -1.17 59.22
CA THR A 14 -21.74 -1.95 58.75
C THR A 14 -21.22 -1.41 57.44
N LYS A 15 -19.90 -1.46 57.25
CA LYS A 15 -19.28 -1.09 55.98
C LYS A 15 -19.78 -2.02 54.88
N ASN A 16 -20.10 -1.45 53.72
CA ASN A 16 -20.44 -2.23 52.55
C ASN A 16 -19.18 -2.57 51.75
N ASP A 17 -18.94 -3.86 51.54
CA ASP A 17 -17.79 -4.40 50.79
C ASP A 17 -18.19 -4.97 49.41
N ASP A 18 -19.45 -4.80 48.98
CA ASP A 18 -19.92 -5.25 47.67
C ASP A 18 -19.18 -4.54 46.52
N ILE A 19 -18.79 -5.30 45.49
CA ILE A 19 -18.14 -4.76 44.30
C ILE A 19 -19.21 -4.31 43.30
N ILE A 20 -19.42 -3.01 43.22
CA ILE A 20 -20.35 -2.40 42.26
C ILE A 20 -19.55 -1.82 41.10
N THR A 21 -19.93 -2.13 39.87
CA THR A 21 -19.30 -1.58 38.67
C THR A 21 -20.31 -0.81 37.80
N ALA A 22 -19.86 0.31 37.26
CA ALA A 22 -20.60 1.10 36.28
C ALA A 22 -19.66 1.49 35.12
N VAL A 23 -20.19 1.70 33.92
CA VAL A 23 -19.38 2.10 32.76
C VAL A 23 -19.45 3.62 32.59
N GLN A 24 -18.32 4.26 32.30
CA GLN A 24 -18.22 5.70 32.09
C GLN A 24 -19.21 6.17 31.00
N ASN A 25 -19.92 7.28 31.23
CA ASN A 25 -20.91 7.87 30.29
C ASN A 25 -22.10 6.96 29.91
N ASP A 26 -22.32 5.84 30.62
CA ASP A 26 -23.46 4.96 30.40
C ASP A 26 -24.66 5.40 31.28
N SER A 27 -25.18 6.59 30.98
CA SER A 27 -26.28 7.26 31.68
C SER A 27 -27.66 6.91 31.10
N ASN A 28 -28.73 7.20 31.84
CA ASN A 28 -30.13 6.89 31.47
C ASN A 28 -30.46 5.38 31.35
N SER A 29 -29.45 4.50 31.45
CA SER A 29 -29.56 3.04 31.33
C SER A 29 -29.19 2.31 32.63
N ARG A 30 -28.46 2.95 33.56
CA ARG A 30 -27.94 2.32 34.79
C ARG A 30 -28.56 2.90 36.06
N PHE A 31 -29.09 1.99 36.88
CA PHE A 31 -29.69 2.32 38.16
C PHE A 31 -29.05 1.48 39.27
N LEU A 32 -28.87 2.11 40.44
CA LEU A 32 -28.53 1.42 41.68
C LEU A 32 -29.83 1.08 42.41
N ASP A 33 -30.10 -0.21 42.61
CA ASP A 33 -31.29 -0.71 43.30
C ASP A 33 -30.89 -1.15 44.72
N VAL A 34 -31.25 -0.36 45.72
CA VAL A 34 -30.72 -0.44 47.08
C VAL A 34 -31.80 -0.96 48.03
N TYR A 35 -31.40 -1.86 48.93
CA TYR A 35 -32.15 -2.20 50.15
C TYR A 35 -31.43 -1.59 51.34
N LEU A 36 -32.07 -0.61 52.00
CA LEU A 36 -31.55 0.05 53.19
C LEU A 36 -31.93 -0.75 54.45
N LEU A 37 -30.92 -1.13 55.22
CA LEU A 37 -31.04 -1.98 56.39
C LEU A 37 -30.46 -1.31 57.65
N ASP A 38 -31.02 -1.63 58.81
CA ASP A 38 -30.43 -1.36 60.13
C ASP A 38 -30.18 -2.70 60.83
N ASN A 39 -28.91 -3.11 60.94
CA ASN A 39 -28.50 -4.38 61.52
C ASN A 39 -29.22 -5.60 60.90
N GLY A 40 -29.32 -5.61 59.56
CA GLY A 40 -29.96 -6.66 58.77
C GLY A 40 -31.48 -6.55 58.63
N LEU A 41 -32.13 -5.59 59.30
CA LEU A 41 -33.58 -5.37 59.21
C LEU A 41 -33.92 -4.23 58.24
N PRO A 42 -34.92 -4.37 57.35
CA PRO A 42 -35.33 -3.30 56.45
C PRO A 42 -35.78 -2.03 57.17
N ILE A 43 -35.29 -0.87 56.72
CA ILE A 43 -35.73 0.44 57.19
C ILE A 43 -37.01 0.83 56.44
N ASN A 44 -38.11 1.12 57.14
CA ASN A 44 -39.34 1.56 56.49
C ASN A 44 -39.22 3.01 56.00
N LEU A 45 -39.30 3.22 54.69
CA LEU A 45 -39.15 4.52 54.03
C LEU A 45 -40.48 5.26 53.82
N THR A 46 -41.58 4.80 54.43
CA THR A 46 -42.90 5.44 54.26
C THR A 46 -42.88 6.86 54.81
N GLY A 47 -43.24 7.85 53.99
CA GLY A 47 -43.19 9.27 54.37
C GLY A 47 -41.78 9.88 54.38
N HIS A 48 -40.79 9.19 53.80
CA HIS A 48 -39.41 9.65 53.71
C HIS A 48 -39.04 10.01 52.27
N GLU A 49 -37.96 10.77 52.13
CA GLU A 49 -37.25 10.96 50.87
C GLU A 49 -35.86 10.34 50.99
N VAL A 50 -35.29 9.90 49.87
CA VAL A 50 -33.94 9.35 49.83
C VAL A 50 -33.11 10.06 48.78
N ARG A 51 -31.84 10.33 49.09
CA ARG A 51 -30.89 10.96 48.18
C ARG A 51 -29.59 10.16 48.18
N ILE A 52 -28.94 10.16 47.02
CA ILE A 52 -27.60 9.63 46.87
C ILE A 52 -26.64 10.80 46.75
N TYR A 53 -25.58 10.72 47.54
CA TYR A 53 -24.47 11.64 47.50
C TYR A 53 -23.26 10.94 46.90
N CYS A 54 -22.65 11.56 45.90
CA CYS A 54 -21.50 10.99 45.20
C CYS A 54 -20.35 12.00 45.16
N LYS A 55 -19.15 11.55 45.48
CA LYS A 55 -17.91 12.30 45.32
C LYS A 55 -17.00 11.57 44.33
N LYS A 56 -16.61 12.29 43.28
CA LYS A 56 -15.74 11.77 42.23
C LYS A 56 -14.26 11.92 42.59
N ALA A 57 -13.41 11.20 41.85
CA ALA A 57 -11.95 11.35 41.94
C ALA A 57 -11.42 12.73 41.52
N ASP A 58 -12.22 13.55 40.82
CA ASP A 58 -11.90 14.97 40.52
C ASP A 58 -12.35 15.92 41.65
N GLU A 59 -12.69 15.38 42.83
CA GLU A 59 -13.19 16.06 44.02
C GLU A 59 -14.53 16.79 43.85
N LYS A 60 -15.21 16.65 42.70
CA LYS A 60 -16.54 17.22 42.49
C LYS A 60 -17.64 16.33 43.06
N GLU A 61 -18.65 17.00 43.60
CA GLU A 61 -19.74 16.41 44.35
C GLU A 61 -21.05 16.44 43.57
N ILE A 62 -21.87 15.41 43.72
CA ILE A 62 -23.14 15.22 43.02
C ILE A 62 -24.20 14.78 44.01
N TYR A 63 -25.39 15.38 43.90
CA TYR A 63 -26.55 15.08 44.72
C TYR A 63 -27.73 14.73 43.81
N ASN A 64 -28.21 13.48 43.88
CA ASN A 64 -29.38 13.04 43.11
C ASN A 64 -30.48 12.55 44.06
N ASN A 65 -31.73 12.85 43.70
CA ASN A 65 -32.90 12.27 44.38
C ASN A 65 -33.09 10.82 43.94
N GLY A 66 -33.47 9.96 44.88
CA GLY A 66 -33.85 8.58 44.59
C GLY A 66 -35.37 8.40 44.55
N VAL A 67 -35.79 7.27 43.98
CA VAL A 67 -37.18 6.83 43.93
C VAL A 67 -37.37 5.66 44.89
N ILE A 68 -38.29 5.78 45.85
CA ILE A 68 -38.65 4.68 46.74
C ILE A 68 -39.55 3.71 45.97
N THR A 69 -39.11 2.47 45.81
CA THR A 69 -39.84 1.46 45.04
C THR A 69 -40.61 0.49 45.91
N GLU A 70 -40.13 0.18 47.12
CA GLU A 70 -40.87 -0.59 48.13
C GLU A 70 -40.58 -0.04 49.53
N ALA A 71 -41.42 0.88 50.00
CA ALA A 71 -41.18 1.63 51.24
C ALA A 71 -41.07 0.73 52.47
N THR A 72 -41.94 -0.27 52.64
CA THR A 72 -41.93 -1.17 53.80
C THR A 72 -40.72 -2.11 53.85
N ASN A 73 -40.09 -2.35 52.69
CA ASN A 73 -38.91 -3.22 52.55
C ASN A 73 -37.60 -2.44 52.42
N GLY A 74 -37.63 -1.12 52.63
CA GLY A 74 -36.44 -0.27 52.53
C GLY A 74 -35.84 -0.17 51.14
N ARG A 75 -36.60 -0.48 50.09
CA ARG A 75 -36.09 -0.54 48.71
C ARG A 75 -36.24 0.81 48.01
N CYS A 76 -35.14 1.31 47.46
CA CYS A 76 -35.12 2.53 46.66
C CYS A 76 -34.11 2.44 45.51
N GLN A 77 -34.28 3.32 44.53
CA GLN A 77 -33.49 3.34 43.31
C GLN A 77 -32.89 4.70 43.05
N PHE A 78 -31.65 4.71 42.57
CA PHE A 78 -30.93 5.92 42.20
C PHE A 78 -30.40 5.81 40.79
N GLU A 79 -30.59 6.86 40.00
CA GLU A 79 -29.97 6.96 38.68
C GLU A 79 -28.49 7.34 38.81
N LEU A 80 -27.64 6.61 38.10
CA LEU A 80 -26.23 6.97 37.93
C LEU A 80 -26.10 7.91 36.73
N THR A 81 -26.12 9.22 37.01
CA THR A 81 -26.15 10.27 35.97
C THR A 81 -24.83 10.36 35.18
N ASP A 82 -24.87 11.01 34.01
CA ASP A 82 -23.67 11.32 33.21
C ASP A 82 -22.56 11.95 34.04
N GLN A 83 -22.93 12.91 34.89
CA GLN A 83 -21.98 13.59 35.76
C GLN A 83 -21.35 12.63 36.76
N ALA A 84 -22.11 11.67 37.30
CA ALA A 84 -21.62 10.69 38.27
C ALA A 84 -20.65 9.69 37.64
N LEU A 85 -20.88 9.35 36.36
CA LEU A 85 -20.06 8.41 35.61
C LEU A 85 -19.02 9.10 34.71
N ALA A 86 -18.77 10.40 34.87
CA ALA A 86 -17.88 11.16 33.99
C ALA A 86 -16.39 10.82 34.15
N VAL A 87 -15.96 10.35 35.32
CA VAL A 87 -14.55 10.05 35.63
C VAL A 87 -14.38 8.55 35.86
N ALA A 88 -13.55 7.90 35.05
CA ALA A 88 -13.31 6.46 35.09
C ALA A 88 -12.39 6.03 36.26
N GLN A 89 -12.86 6.23 37.49
CA GLN A 89 -12.22 5.81 38.75
C GLN A 89 -13.29 5.45 39.80
N ASP A 90 -12.88 5.14 41.03
CA ASP A 90 -13.80 4.92 42.15
C ASP A 90 -14.64 6.19 42.40
N LEU A 91 -15.97 6.02 42.41
CA LEU A 91 -16.94 6.99 42.87
C LEU A 91 -17.26 6.67 44.32
N GLU A 92 -16.98 7.60 45.23
CA GLU A 92 -17.38 7.48 46.64
C GLU A 92 -18.84 7.88 46.81
N VAL A 93 -19.61 7.07 47.53
CA VAL A 93 -21.08 7.17 47.58
C VAL A 93 -21.58 7.05 49.00
N GLN A 94 -22.61 7.82 49.32
CA GLN A 94 -23.36 7.75 50.57
C GLN A 94 -24.85 7.92 50.30
N ILE A 95 -25.71 7.24 51.05
CA ILE A 95 -27.16 7.38 50.92
C ILE A 95 -27.70 8.08 52.15
N VAL A 96 -28.60 9.04 51.92
CA VAL A 96 -29.16 9.90 52.95
C VAL A 96 -30.69 9.80 52.92
N ILE A 97 -31.29 9.59 54.08
CA ILE A 97 -32.74 9.59 54.28
C ILE A 97 -33.14 10.94 54.88
N TYR A 98 -34.21 11.52 54.33
CA TYR A 98 -34.82 12.76 54.79
C TYR A 98 -36.27 12.53 55.23
N HIS A 99 -36.71 13.34 56.19
CA HIS A 99 -38.12 13.48 56.54
C HIS A 99 -38.44 14.97 56.71
N ASN A 100 -39.46 15.48 56.02
CA ASN A 100 -39.83 16.91 56.03
C ASN A 100 -38.64 17.86 55.79
N ASN A 101 -37.79 17.57 54.80
CA ASN A 101 -36.55 18.29 54.48
C ASN A 101 -35.47 18.30 55.59
N VAL A 102 -35.59 17.49 56.63
CA VAL A 102 -34.56 17.29 57.64
C VAL A 102 -33.83 15.99 57.37
N GLU A 103 -32.50 16.03 57.37
CA GLU A 103 -31.67 14.82 57.29
C GLU A 103 -31.85 14.01 58.57
N ILE A 104 -32.19 12.74 58.44
CA ILE A 104 -32.45 11.87 59.59
C ILE A 104 -31.48 10.71 59.74
N LEU A 105 -30.90 10.21 58.64
CA LEU A 105 -29.98 9.08 58.67
C LEU A 105 -29.10 9.05 57.42
N GLN A 106 -27.83 8.71 57.61
CA GLN A 106 -26.88 8.48 56.53
C GLN A 106 -26.30 7.06 56.61
N SER A 107 -26.02 6.44 55.46
CA SER A 107 -25.22 5.22 55.41
C SER A 107 -23.74 5.51 55.70
N LEU A 108 -22.94 4.48 55.96
CA LEU A 108 -21.49 4.60 55.82
C LEU A 108 -21.12 4.80 54.33
N PRO A 109 -20.01 5.49 54.01
CA PRO A 109 -19.53 5.62 52.64
C PRO A 109 -19.13 4.28 52.03
N PHE A 110 -19.45 4.07 50.75
CA PHE A 110 -19.04 2.92 49.96
C PHE A 110 -18.64 3.36 48.54
N LYS A 111 -18.18 2.43 47.70
CA LYS A 111 -17.59 2.76 46.39
C LYS A 111 -18.31 2.08 45.23
N ILE A 112 -18.46 2.82 44.14
CA ILE A 112 -18.83 2.29 42.82
C ILE A 112 -17.61 2.42 41.90
N LYS A 113 -17.15 1.32 41.30
CA LYS A 113 -16.04 1.33 40.34
C LYS A 113 -16.52 1.78 38.97
N VAL A 114 -16.15 2.99 38.55
CA VAL A 114 -16.44 3.47 37.19
C VAL A 114 -15.35 2.96 36.25
N VAL A 115 -15.72 2.03 35.38
CA VAL A 115 -14.86 1.45 34.35
C VAL A 115 -14.87 2.36 33.12
N LYS A 116 -13.68 2.65 32.58
CA LYS A 116 -13.52 3.46 31.37
C LYS A 116 -14.33 2.87 30.22
N SER A 117 -15.17 3.69 29.58
CA SER A 117 -15.86 3.30 28.35
C SER A 117 -14.86 3.27 27.20
N LEU A 118 -14.97 2.25 26.35
CA LEU A 118 -14.26 2.18 25.07
C LEU A 118 -14.92 3.09 24.01
N ILE A 119 -16.17 3.48 24.22
CA ILE A 119 -16.94 4.36 23.35
C ILE A 119 -16.65 5.81 23.79
N SER A 120 -15.80 6.52 23.05
CA SER A 120 -15.51 7.93 23.31
C SER A 120 -16.56 8.82 22.61
N ALA A 121 -16.83 10.03 23.13
CA ALA A 121 -17.69 11.00 22.44
C ALA A 121 -17.14 11.48 21.09
N GLY A 122 -15.88 11.14 20.79
CA GLY A 122 -15.24 11.26 19.47
C GLY A 122 -15.13 9.94 18.72
N ALA A 123 -15.84 8.88 19.16
CA ALA A 123 -16.10 7.72 18.34
C ALA A 123 -17.01 8.19 17.22
N VAL A 124 -16.38 8.63 16.13
CA VAL A 124 -17.00 8.75 14.84
C VAL A 124 -17.76 7.45 14.63
N GLU A 125 -19.09 7.51 14.67
CA GLU A 125 -19.94 6.49 14.07
C GLU A 125 -19.30 6.16 12.73
N SER A 126 -18.93 4.90 12.52
CA SER A 126 -18.09 4.47 11.42
C SER A 126 -18.80 4.82 10.10
N SER A 127 -18.63 6.06 9.64
CA SER A 127 -19.22 6.64 8.43
C SER A 127 -18.70 5.95 7.18
N ASN A 128 -17.65 5.14 7.35
CA ASN A 128 -17.17 4.20 6.35
C ASN A 128 -18.15 3.04 6.07
N GLU A 129 -19.07 2.66 6.95
CA GLU A 129 -20.01 1.55 6.69
C GLU A 129 -21.26 2.03 5.95
N TYR A 130 -21.87 3.15 6.37
CA TYR A 130 -22.95 3.77 5.59
C TYR A 130 -22.42 4.32 4.27
N GLY A 131 -21.24 4.94 4.26
CA GLY A 131 -20.55 5.38 3.04
C GLY A 131 -20.18 4.21 2.13
N ALA A 132 -19.62 3.12 2.65
CA ALA A 132 -19.35 1.93 1.85
C ALA A 132 -20.63 1.28 1.32
N LEU A 133 -21.73 1.31 2.07
CA LEU A 133 -23.02 0.78 1.59
C LEU A 133 -23.60 1.67 0.49
N VAL A 134 -23.53 3.00 0.61
CA VAL A 134 -23.97 3.95 -0.43
C VAL A 134 -23.11 3.82 -1.68
N VAL A 135 -21.78 3.73 -1.53
CA VAL A 135 -20.84 3.50 -2.63
C VAL A 135 -21.07 2.13 -3.28
N LEU A 136 -21.33 1.07 -2.50
CA LEU A 136 -21.69 -0.24 -3.03
C LEU A 136 -23.00 -0.18 -3.83
N TYR A 137 -24.00 0.57 -3.35
CA TYR A 137 -25.27 0.75 -4.04
C TYR A 137 -25.11 1.54 -5.35
N GLN A 138 -24.27 2.60 -5.36
CA GLN A 138 -23.92 3.33 -6.58
C GLN A 138 -23.16 2.44 -7.58
N ASN A 139 -22.15 1.70 -7.11
CA ASN A 139 -21.39 0.76 -7.94
C ASN A 139 -22.28 -0.33 -8.55
N LEU A 140 -23.31 -0.80 -7.83
CA LEU A 140 -24.28 -1.76 -8.37
C LEU A 140 -25.17 -1.14 -9.46
N TYR A 141 -25.60 0.12 -9.30
CA TYR A 141 -26.35 0.82 -10.35
C TYR A 141 -25.49 1.11 -11.58
N GLU A 142 -24.25 1.55 -11.40
CA GLU A 142 -23.30 1.78 -12.50
C GLU A 142 -22.96 0.47 -13.22
N ALA A 143 -22.76 -0.63 -12.50
CA ALA A 143 -22.55 -1.95 -13.09
C ALA A 143 -23.78 -2.44 -13.86
N TYR A 144 -24.99 -2.15 -13.37
CA TYR A 144 -26.25 -2.48 -14.06
C TYR A 144 -26.40 -1.67 -15.36
N ASP A 145 -26.08 -0.38 -15.35
CA ASP A 145 -26.14 0.50 -16.52
C ASP A 145 -25.08 0.13 -17.56
N LEU A 146 -23.87 -0.21 -17.10
CA LEU A 146 -22.79 -0.74 -17.92
C LEU A 146 -23.17 -2.08 -18.55
N MET A 147 -23.73 -3.02 -17.79
CA MET A 147 -24.20 -4.30 -18.33
C MET A 147 -25.33 -4.10 -19.33
N THR A 148 -26.25 -3.17 -19.08
CA THR A 148 -27.33 -2.82 -20.00
C THR A 148 -26.76 -2.25 -21.31
N THR A 149 -25.78 -1.36 -21.22
CA THR A 149 -25.06 -0.78 -22.36
C THR A 149 -24.26 -1.82 -23.12
N MET A 150 -23.58 -2.74 -22.42
CA MET A 150 -22.86 -3.86 -23.05
C MET A 150 -23.82 -4.78 -23.80
N VAL A 151 -24.96 -5.14 -23.21
CA VAL A 151 -26.00 -5.96 -23.88
C VAL A 151 -26.60 -5.23 -25.09
N GLN A 152 -26.75 -3.91 -25.03
CA GLN A 152 -27.22 -3.10 -26.17
C GLN A 152 -26.17 -2.99 -27.29
N ASN A 153 -24.89 -2.88 -26.94
CA ASN A 153 -23.80 -2.64 -27.90
C ASN A 153 -23.13 -3.92 -28.43
N ILE A 154 -23.24 -5.06 -27.74
CA ILE A 154 -22.63 -6.34 -28.16
C ILE A 154 -23.21 -6.89 -29.48
N GLY A 155 -24.32 -6.33 -29.95
CA GLY A 155 -24.96 -6.66 -31.23
C GLY A 155 -24.91 -5.55 -32.29
N VAL A 156 -24.23 -4.43 -32.04
CA VAL A 156 -24.12 -3.33 -33.01
C VAL A 156 -22.76 -3.40 -33.72
N PRO A 157 -22.73 -3.64 -35.04
CA PRO A 157 -21.49 -3.67 -35.81
C PRO A 157 -20.75 -2.32 -35.73
N GLY A 158 -19.47 -2.35 -35.34
CA GLY A 158 -18.58 -1.18 -35.47
C GLY A 158 -18.20 -0.91 -36.93
N GLU A 159 -17.54 0.23 -37.21
CA GLU A 159 -17.24 0.68 -38.59
C GLU A 159 -16.51 -0.36 -39.46
N ILE A 160 -15.66 -1.19 -38.85
CA ILE A 160 -14.92 -2.27 -39.53
C ILE A 160 -15.86 -3.42 -39.95
N ALA A 161 -16.83 -3.78 -39.10
CA ALA A 161 -17.78 -4.87 -39.36
C ALA A 161 -18.78 -4.50 -40.46
N ALA A 162 -19.15 -3.21 -40.56
CA ALA A 162 -19.98 -2.69 -41.65
C ALA A 162 -19.32 -2.86 -43.04
N GLY A 163 -17.98 -2.79 -43.11
CA GLY A 163 -17.22 -3.05 -44.35
C GLY A 163 -17.10 -4.53 -44.73
N LEU A 164 -17.42 -5.44 -43.81
CA LEU A 164 -17.34 -6.89 -43.99
C LEU A 164 -18.72 -7.55 -44.13
N THR A 165 -19.80 -6.76 -44.18
CA THR A 165 -21.21 -7.24 -44.19
C THR A 165 -21.50 -8.22 -43.05
N ILE A 166 -21.03 -7.89 -41.84
CA ILE A 166 -21.26 -8.69 -40.62
C ILE A 166 -22.28 -7.92 -39.78
N ASP A 167 -23.49 -8.44 -39.72
CA ASP A 167 -24.64 -7.81 -39.08
C ASP A 167 -24.84 -8.30 -37.63
N THR A 168 -24.27 -9.46 -37.29
CA THR A 168 -24.40 -10.05 -35.94
C THR A 168 -23.07 -10.52 -35.35
N MET A 169 -23.00 -10.58 -34.02
CA MET A 169 -21.85 -11.18 -33.31
C MET A 169 -21.62 -12.64 -33.70
N TRP A 170 -22.68 -13.37 -34.05
CA TRP A 170 -22.56 -14.76 -34.48
C TRP A 170 -21.87 -14.87 -35.84
N GLU A 171 -22.23 -14.02 -36.79
CA GLU A 171 -21.55 -13.91 -38.09
C GLU A 171 -20.08 -13.48 -37.92
N ALA A 172 -19.77 -12.63 -36.93
CA ALA A 172 -18.40 -12.27 -36.59
C ALA A 172 -17.58 -13.47 -36.09
N TRP A 173 -18.18 -14.32 -35.22
CA TRP A 173 -17.54 -15.54 -34.75
C TRP A 173 -17.38 -16.59 -35.85
N GLU A 174 -18.35 -16.73 -36.75
CA GLU A 174 -18.24 -17.62 -37.90
C GLU A 174 -17.16 -17.14 -38.88
N TYR A 175 -17.09 -15.83 -39.15
CA TYR A 175 -16.02 -15.23 -39.96
C TYR A 175 -14.63 -15.49 -39.36
N MET A 176 -14.48 -15.33 -38.04
CA MET A 176 -13.22 -15.63 -37.34
C MET A 176 -12.86 -17.12 -37.42
N CYS A 177 -13.84 -18.02 -37.28
CA CYS A 177 -13.62 -19.45 -37.44
C CYS A 177 -13.18 -19.81 -38.86
N ASP A 178 -13.81 -19.24 -39.89
CA ASP A 178 -13.41 -19.46 -41.30
C ASP A 178 -12.01 -18.89 -41.59
N TYR A 179 -11.71 -17.69 -41.09
CA TYR A 179 -10.41 -17.06 -41.23
C TYR A 179 -9.30 -17.90 -40.62
N VAL A 180 -9.46 -18.37 -39.39
CA VAL A 180 -8.47 -19.23 -38.71
C VAL A 180 -8.28 -20.54 -39.48
N THR A 181 -9.37 -21.13 -39.96
CA THR A 181 -9.34 -22.38 -40.73
C THR A 181 -8.59 -22.21 -42.06
N ARG A 182 -8.90 -21.16 -42.84
CA ARG A 182 -8.22 -20.85 -44.11
C ARG A 182 -6.75 -20.49 -43.91
N THR A 183 -6.43 -19.74 -42.86
CA THR A 183 -5.04 -19.35 -42.56
C THR A 183 -4.21 -20.57 -42.17
N MET A 184 -4.76 -21.50 -41.37
CA MET A 184 -4.10 -22.78 -41.07
C MET A 184 -3.94 -23.65 -42.33
N GLN A 185 -4.94 -23.70 -43.21
CA GLN A 185 -4.84 -24.42 -44.48
C GLN A 185 -3.69 -23.88 -45.35
N LEU A 186 -3.57 -22.55 -45.48
CA LEU A 186 -2.51 -21.88 -46.23
C LEU A 186 -1.11 -22.11 -45.62
N VAL A 187 -1.00 -22.13 -44.28
CA VAL A 187 0.25 -22.44 -43.58
C VAL A 187 0.64 -23.91 -43.78
N ILE A 188 -0.33 -24.84 -43.81
CA ILE A 188 -0.11 -26.26 -44.10
C ILE A 188 0.30 -26.47 -45.56
N ASP A 189 -0.38 -25.83 -46.51
CA ASP A 189 -0.09 -25.95 -47.95
C ASP A 189 1.26 -25.33 -48.32
N SER A 190 1.66 -24.24 -47.67
CA SER A 190 2.97 -23.62 -47.87
C SER A 190 4.11 -24.42 -47.24
N SER A 191 3.87 -25.10 -46.11
CA SER A 191 4.85 -25.99 -45.47
C SER A 191 5.01 -27.33 -46.17
N LEU A 192 3.97 -27.82 -46.88
CA LEU A 192 4.05 -29.03 -47.71
C LEU A 192 4.71 -28.78 -49.08
N ASN A 193 4.57 -27.58 -49.67
CA ASN A 193 5.10 -27.27 -51.01
C ASN A 193 6.53 -26.70 -51.02
N GLN A 194 7.11 -26.29 -49.88
CA GLN A 194 8.50 -25.80 -49.79
C GLN A 194 9.50 -26.84 -49.24
N GLY A 195 9.28 -28.12 -49.53
CA GLY A 195 10.27 -29.16 -49.35
C GLY A 195 11.43 -29.03 -50.34
N SER A 196 12.37 -28.12 -50.10
CA SER A 196 13.73 -28.20 -50.63
C SER A 196 14.69 -28.32 -49.44
N ILE A 197 15.06 -29.56 -49.16
CA ILE A 197 16.10 -29.92 -48.21
C ILE A 197 17.43 -29.30 -48.68
N MET A 198 18.16 -28.62 -47.80
CA MET A 198 19.57 -28.32 -47.97
C MET A 198 20.37 -28.76 -46.73
N ASP A 199 21.64 -29.08 -46.97
CA ASP A 199 22.46 -30.15 -46.37
C ASP A 199 23.04 -29.90 -44.95
N ASP A 200 22.49 -29.01 -44.13
CA ASP A 200 23.03 -28.71 -42.78
C ASP A 200 22.14 -29.10 -41.60
N GLY A 201 20.97 -29.71 -41.87
CA GLY A 201 20.08 -30.24 -40.84
C GLY A 201 19.45 -29.17 -39.92
N LYS A 202 19.43 -27.89 -40.31
CA LYS A 202 18.72 -26.84 -39.57
C LYS A 202 17.50 -26.32 -40.31
N LEU A 203 16.35 -26.47 -39.67
CA LEU A 203 15.09 -25.85 -40.06
C LEU A 203 15.11 -24.38 -39.60
N TYR A 204 15.27 -23.44 -40.52
CA TYR A 204 14.99 -22.03 -40.25
C TYR A 204 13.50 -21.79 -40.45
N LEU A 205 12.76 -21.59 -39.36
CA LEU A 205 11.40 -21.06 -39.43
C LEU A 205 11.45 -19.71 -40.17
N PRO A 206 10.49 -19.40 -41.04
CA PRO A 206 10.41 -18.08 -41.66
C PRO A 206 10.32 -17.04 -40.55
N GLN A 207 11.12 -15.97 -40.67
CA GLN A 207 11.10 -14.86 -39.74
C GLN A 207 9.66 -14.43 -39.48
N MET A 208 9.27 -14.42 -38.20
CA MET A 208 8.00 -13.85 -37.74
C MET A 208 7.91 -12.42 -38.28
N GLN A 209 7.04 -12.22 -39.28
CA GLN A 209 6.68 -10.90 -39.76
C GLN A 209 6.01 -10.13 -38.62
N PHE A 210 6.61 -9.01 -38.25
CA PHE A 210 5.94 -7.96 -37.49
C PHE A 210 4.65 -7.60 -38.20
N ALA A 211 3.52 -7.55 -37.49
CA ALA A 211 2.28 -7.03 -38.05
C ALA A 211 2.55 -5.61 -38.59
N PRO A 212 2.36 -5.36 -39.88
CA PRO A 212 2.48 -4.02 -40.43
C PRO A 212 1.21 -3.25 -40.08
N GLU A 213 1.40 -2.06 -39.51
CA GLU A 213 0.45 -0.93 -39.34
C GLU A 213 0.40 -0.42 -37.89
N ILE A 214 1.38 0.40 -37.48
CA ILE A 214 1.15 1.59 -36.65
C ILE A 214 2.31 2.59 -36.90
N THR A 215 2.29 3.27 -38.05
CA THR A 215 3.42 4.11 -38.52
C THR A 215 3.45 5.53 -37.97
N GLU A 216 2.56 5.92 -37.05
CA GLU A 216 2.58 7.30 -36.54
C GLU A 216 3.35 7.49 -35.22
N LEU A 217 3.65 6.45 -34.43
CA LEU A 217 4.02 6.63 -33.01
C LEU A 217 5.50 7.01 -32.70
N GLN A 218 6.40 7.05 -33.69
CA GLN A 218 7.86 7.15 -33.44
C GLN A 218 8.39 8.52 -33.01
N ALA A 219 7.75 9.64 -33.37
CA ALA A 219 8.43 10.95 -33.37
C ALA A 219 8.69 11.63 -32.00
N ILE A 220 8.01 11.26 -30.91
CA ILE A 220 8.05 12.03 -29.64
C ILE A 220 9.07 11.46 -28.64
N ALA A 221 9.25 10.14 -28.59
CA ALA A 221 10.27 9.51 -27.75
C ALA A 221 11.70 9.81 -28.26
N GLU A 222 11.89 9.93 -29.57
CA GLU A 222 13.17 10.35 -30.18
C GLU A 222 13.55 11.79 -29.82
N ALA A 223 12.59 12.66 -29.51
CA ALA A 223 12.84 14.07 -29.20
C ALA A 223 13.29 14.34 -27.75
N GLN A 224 12.89 13.53 -26.76
CA GLN A 224 13.15 13.81 -25.33
C GLN A 224 14.15 12.86 -24.62
N LYS A 225 14.57 11.75 -25.25
CA LYS A 225 15.53 10.77 -24.68
C LYS A 225 15.21 10.42 -23.21
N ALA A 226 14.03 9.86 -22.97
CA ALA A 226 13.50 9.62 -21.63
C ALA A 226 13.76 8.19 -21.13
N THR A 227 14.21 8.07 -19.87
CA THR A 227 14.48 6.80 -19.17
C THR A 227 13.45 6.56 -18.09
N VAL A 228 12.75 5.42 -18.15
CA VAL A 228 11.77 5.02 -17.11
C VAL A 228 12.49 4.81 -15.78
N ARG A 229 12.00 5.45 -14.73
CA ARG A 229 12.53 5.29 -13.37
C ARG A 229 11.57 4.54 -12.46
N THR A 230 10.28 4.82 -12.54
CA THR A 230 9.27 4.12 -11.74
C THR A 230 7.87 4.26 -12.35
N VAL A 231 6.97 3.34 -11.98
CA VAL A 231 5.55 3.40 -12.30
C VAL A 231 4.77 3.32 -11.00
N LYS A 232 3.88 4.29 -10.76
CA LYS A 232 3.09 4.37 -9.53
C LYS A 232 1.79 5.12 -9.80
N ASN A 233 0.71 4.70 -9.14
CA ASN A 233 -0.60 5.36 -9.20
C ASN A 233 -1.10 5.61 -10.64
N GLY A 234 -0.92 4.63 -11.54
CA GLY A 234 -1.34 4.76 -12.94
C GLY A 234 -0.50 5.76 -13.76
N ARG A 235 0.69 6.12 -13.30
CA ARG A 235 1.60 7.06 -13.98
C ARG A 235 2.99 6.46 -14.18
N ILE A 236 3.62 6.81 -15.29
CA ILE A 236 5.00 6.47 -15.65
C ILE A 236 5.86 7.71 -15.45
N TYR A 237 6.91 7.59 -14.63
CA TYR A 237 7.85 8.67 -14.35
C TYR A 237 9.17 8.40 -15.04
N CYS A 238 9.54 9.29 -15.94
CA CYS A 238 10.75 9.18 -16.74
C CYS A 238 11.69 10.35 -16.47
N SER A 239 12.98 10.08 -16.29
CA SER A 239 14.00 11.11 -16.34
C SER A 239 14.38 11.41 -17.79
N THR A 240 14.52 12.66 -18.16
CA THR A 240 14.84 13.06 -19.54
C THR A 240 16.27 13.59 -19.67
N ALA A 241 16.81 13.62 -20.89
CA ALA A 241 18.16 14.15 -21.15
C ALA A 241 18.28 15.67 -20.87
N ASP A 242 17.18 16.40 -20.90
CA ASP A 242 17.09 17.81 -20.47
C ASP A 242 16.90 17.97 -18.96
N LYS A 243 17.16 16.90 -18.18
CA LYS A 243 17.22 16.89 -16.71
C LYS A 243 15.88 17.18 -16.04
N LYS A 244 14.77 16.81 -16.67
CA LYS A 244 13.42 16.89 -16.09
C LYS A 244 12.94 15.51 -15.65
N VAL A 245 11.81 15.51 -14.95
CA VAL A 245 10.93 14.35 -14.82
C VAL A 245 9.73 14.58 -15.72
N ALA A 246 9.58 13.76 -16.75
CA ALA A 246 8.36 13.70 -17.55
C ALA A 246 7.43 12.63 -16.97
N VAL A 247 6.15 12.99 -16.84
CA VAL A 247 5.11 12.13 -16.25
C VAL A 247 4.07 11.81 -17.32
N PHE A 248 3.79 10.52 -17.48
CA PHE A 248 2.84 10.01 -18.47
C PHE A 248 1.74 9.22 -17.78
N ASN A 249 0.52 9.29 -18.30
CA ASN A 249 -0.54 8.36 -17.91
C ASN A 249 -0.16 6.95 -18.39
N ALA A 250 -0.22 5.95 -17.51
CA ALA A 250 0.22 4.59 -17.80
C ALA A 250 -0.75 3.81 -18.71
N GLU A 251 -2.02 4.22 -18.74
CA GLU A 251 -3.06 3.60 -19.56
C GLU A 251 -3.10 4.19 -20.98
N SER A 252 -3.02 5.51 -21.11
CA SER A 252 -3.07 6.16 -22.44
C SER A 252 -1.69 6.42 -23.04
N GLY A 253 -0.63 6.38 -22.24
CA GLY A 253 0.72 6.80 -22.62
C GLY A 253 0.88 8.31 -22.75
N VAL A 254 -0.19 9.11 -22.65
CA VAL A 254 -0.15 10.56 -22.88
C VAL A 254 0.66 11.27 -21.78
N LYS A 255 1.47 12.27 -22.18
CA LYS A 255 2.18 13.11 -21.22
C LYS A 255 1.19 13.97 -20.44
N ILE A 256 1.26 13.90 -19.12
CA ILE A 256 0.36 14.62 -18.20
C ILE A 256 1.10 15.61 -17.30
N GLY A 257 2.43 15.66 -17.38
CA GLY A 257 3.22 16.57 -16.56
C GLY A 257 4.70 16.58 -16.90
N GLU A 258 5.37 17.65 -16.50
CA GLU A 258 6.82 17.69 -16.42
C GLU A 258 7.28 18.62 -15.29
N THR A 259 8.40 18.28 -14.66
CA THR A 259 9.06 19.18 -13.71
C THR A 259 9.92 20.21 -14.44
N ALA A 260 10.36 21.24 -13.71
CA ALA A 260 11.47 22.08 -14.17
C ALA A 260 12.75 21.24 -14.42
N ALA A 261 13.65 21.76 -15.25
CA ALA A 261 14.95 21.15 -15.49
C ALA A 261 15.86 21.32 -14.27
N GLN A 262 16.58 20.25 -13.93
CA GLN A 262 17.50 20.22 -12.80
C GLN A 262 18.94 20.50 -13.24
N THR A 263 19.83 20.64 -12.26
CA THR A 263 21.23 21.00 -12.52
C THR A 263 22.00 19.81 -13.09
N GLY A 264 21.81 18.64 -12.49
CA GLY A 264 22.43 17.37 -12.84
C GLY A 264 21.47 16.40 -13.51
N GLU A 265 22.02 15.26 -13.90
CA GLU A 265 21.22 14.11 -14.34
C GLU A 265 20.54 13.44 -13.14
N CYS A 266 19.53 12.63 -13.46
CA CYS A 266 18.77 11.89 -12.46
C CYS A 266 19.52 10.62 -12.09
N GLY A 267 20.12 10.57 -10.91
CA GLY A 267 20.79 9.35 -10.42
C GLY A 267 19.77 8.31 -9.97
N ALA A 268 18.73 8.76 -9.26
CA ALA A 268 17.63 7.92 -8.81
C ALA A 268 16.35 8.74 -8.64
N LEU A 269 15.19 8.07 -8.70
CA LEU A 269 13.89 8.70 -8.52
C LEU A 269 12.96 7.76 -7.76
N CYS A 270 12.24 8.29 -6.78
CA CYS A 270 11.12 7.59 -6.16
C CYS A 270 9.91 8.51 -6.03
N VAL A 271 8.72 7.92 -6.07
CA VAL A 271 7.46 8.62 -5.85
C VAL A 271 6.81 8.07 -4.59
N ALA A 272 6.47 8.95 -3.65
CA ALA A 272 5.84 8.57 -2.40
C ALA A 272 5.07 9.75 -1.80
N ASN A 273 3.99 9.48 -1.07
CA ASN A 273 3.23 10.50 -0.33
C ASN A 273 2.80 11.71 -1.18
N GLY A 274 2.42 11.48 -2.45
CA GLY A 274 2.03 12.55 -3.38
C GLY A 274 3.18 13.41 -3.89
N MET A 275 4.43 12.97 -3.69
CA MET A 275 5.64 13.70 -4.03
C MET A 275 6.55 12.89 -4.96
N ILE A 276 7.25 13.59 -5.84
CA ILE A 276 8.35 13.07 -6.65
C ILE A 276 9.66 13.50 -6.00
N TYR A 277 10.52 12.54 -5.70
CA TYR A 277 11.86 12.79 -5.16
C TYR A 277 12.90 12.48 -6.22
N TYR A 278 13.58 13.52 -6.70
CA TYR A 278 14.60 13.47 -7.74
C TYR A 278 15.99 13.57 -7.12
N ALA A 279 16.84 12.57 -7.32
CA ALA A 279 18.20 12.59 -6.85
C ALA A 279 19.12 13.18 -7.93
N ASP A 280 19.59 14.42 -7.72
CA ASP A 280 20.39 15.19 -8.67
C ASP A 280 21.89 14.88 -8.47
N GLU A 281 22.53 14.34 -9.51
CA GLU A 281 23.92 13.89 -9.42
C GLU A 281 24.94 15.04 -9.29
N SER A 282 24.65 16.21 -9.87
CA SER A 282 25.57 17.36 -9.87
C SER A 282 25.58 18.08 -8.54
N THR A 283 24.39 18.35 -8.00
CA THR A 283 24.21 19.05 -6.71
C THR A 283 24.34 18.11 -5.52
N LYS A 284 24.24 16.80 -5.76
CA LYS A 284 24.22 15.75 -4.74
C LYS A 284 23.06 15.91 -3.76
N LYS A 285 21.95 16.48 -4.21
CA LYS A 285 20.75 16.73 -3.39
C LYS A 285 19.59 15.87 -3.86
N ILE A 286 18.63 15.70 -2.97
CA ILE A 286 17.29 15.25 -3.33
C ILE A 286 16.44 16.51 -3.52
N ILE A 287 15.71 16.58 -4.62
CA ILE A 287 14.80 17.67 -4.96
C ILE A 287 13.38 17.10 -4.97
N MET A 288 12.48 17.76 -4.24
CA MET A 288 11.10 17.32 -4.05
C MET A 288 10.15 18.14 -4.92
N PHE A 289 9.29 17.47 -5.68
CA PHE A 289 8.25 18.08 -6.52
C PHE A 289 6.87 17.55 -6.15
N SER A 290 5.83 18.37 -6.31
CA SER A 290 4.45 17.87 -6.21
C SER A 290 4.14 16.85 -7.32
N ASP A 291 3.36 15.82 -7.02
CA ASP A 291 2.83 14.89 -8.03
C ASP A 291 1.35 15.18 -8.30
N GLY A 292 1.01 15.55 -9.53
CA GLY A 292 -0.38 15.72 -9.98
C GLY A 292 -0.98 17.13 -9.89
N ASP A 293 -0.38 18.06 -9.13
CA ASP A 293 -0.83 19.46 -9.08
C ASP A 293 -0.19 20.31 -10.19
N SER A 294 1.07 20.71 -9.97
CA SER A 294 1.82 21.62 -10.83
C SER A 294 3.22 21.12 -11.18
N TYR A 295 3.64 19.98 -10.60
CA TYR A 295 5.00 19.45 -10.70
C TYR A 295 6.08 20.48 -10.31
N ALA A 296 5.72 21.42 -9.44
CA ALA A 296 6.59 22.47 -8.95
C ALA A 296 7.54 21.94 -7.86
N ALA A 297 8.75 22.49 -7.80
CA ALA A 297 9.70 22.19 -6.74
C ALA A 297 9.17 22.74 -5.41
N LEU A 298 9.12 21.90 -4.38
CA LEU A 298 8.67 22.25 -3.03
C LEU A 298 9.81 22.32 -2.00
N GLY A 299 10.97 21.73 -2.31
CA GLY A 299 12.12 21.76 -1.41
C GLY A 299 13.30 20.94 -1.91
N GLU A 300 14.44 21.07 -1.24
CA GLU A 300 15.65 20.31 -1.51
C GLU A 300 16.34 19.88 -0.20
N SER A 301 17.06 18.77 -0.25
CA SER A 301 17.87 18.30 0.88
C SER A 301 19.18 19.07 0.99
N ALA A 302 19.87 18.92 2.14
CA ALA A 302 21.30 19.20 2.19
C ALA A 302 22.06 18.30 1.20
N ALA A 303 23.21 18.79 0.71
CA ALA A 303 24.04 18.02 -0.22
C ALA A 303 24.67 16.80 0.48
N MET A 304 24.56 15.64 -0.17
CA MET A 304 25.23 14.41 0.21
C MET A 304 26.73 14.48 -0.11
N THR A 305 27.49 13.51 0.41
CA THR A 305 28.94 13.49 0.22
C THR A 305 29.30 13.16 -1.24
N ASN A 306 28.62 12.18 -1.81
CA ASN A 306 28.73 11.79 -3.22
C ASN A 306 27.37 11.88 -3.92
N ALA A 307 27.37 11.69 -5.24
CA ALA A 307 26.13 11.62 -6.00
C ALA A 307 25.23 10.50 -5.46
N PRO A 308 23.94 10.79 -5.21
CA PRO A 308 22.98 9.78 -4.78
C PRO A 308 22.78 8.76 -5.88
N SER A 309 22.70 7.50 -5.49
CA SER A 309 22.71 6.38 -6.43
C SER A 309 21.51 5.44 -6.26
N ALA A 310 20.80 5.52 -5.13
CA ALA A 310 19.44 4.99 -5.00
C ALA A 310 18.64 5.81 -3.98
N ILE A 311 17.31 5.73 -4.11
CA ILE A 311 16.35 6.41 -3.24
C ILE A 311 15.14 5.52 -3.03
N THR A 312 14.62 5.49 -1.80
CA THR A 312 13.38 4.79 -1.45
C THR A 312 12.68 5.56 -0.34
N ALA A 313 11.41 5.24 -0.09
CA ALA A 313 10.60 5.97 0.88
C ALA A 313 9.83 4.99 1.77
N SER A 314 9.66 5.41 3.01
CA SER A 314 8.69 4.88 3.97
C SER A 314 7.54 5.86 4.15
N VAL A 315 6.62 5.58 5.07
CA VAL A 315 5.51 6.49 5.35
C VAL A 315 5.99 7.82 5.95
N ASP A 316 7.11 7.83 6.65
CA ASP A 316 7.60 8.94 7.49
C ASP A 316 8.99 9.45 7.09
N CYS A 317 9.74 8.70 6.29
CA CYS A 317 11.14 9.00 5.97
C CYS A 317 11.51 8.66 4.52
N ILE A 318 12.39 9.47 3.93
CA ILE A 318 13.04 9.26 2.65
C ILE A 318 14.46 8.78 2.89
N TYR A 319 14.83 7.63 2.33
CA TYR A 319 16.18 7.09 2.44
C TYR A 319 16.89 7.24 1.10
N SER A 320 18.16 7.65 1.16
CA SER A 320 19.03 7.67 -0.02
C SER A 320 20.42 7.19 0.35
N VAL A 321 21.09 6.60 -0.63
CA VAL A 321 22.46 6.10 -0.46
C VAL A 321 23.37 6.73 -1.50
N ASP A 322 24.59 7.04 -1.05
CA ASP A 322 25.71 7.39 -1.91
C ASP A 322 26.81 6.33 -1.77
N ALA A 323 27.96 6.54 -2.41
CA ALA A 323 29.09 5.61 -2.39
C ALA A 323 29.72 5.35 -1.00
N SER A 324 29.28 6.04 0.05
CA SER A 324 29.90 6.02 1.38
C SER A 324 28.91 5.95 2.52
N TYR A 325 27.71 6.51 2.36
CA TYR A 325 26.77 6.70 3.45
C TYR A 325 25.33 6.34 3.07
N LEU A 326 24.59 5.87 4.07
CA LEU A 326 23.12 5.88 4.09
C LEU A 326 22.65 7.17 4.76
N TYR A 327 21.72 7.86 4.09
CA TYR A 327 21.05 9.06 4.55
C TYR A 327 19.57 8.77 4.77
N ALA A 328 19.01 9.47 5.75
CA ALA A 328 17.59 9.45 6.06
C ALA A 328 17.12 10.90 6.21
N PHE A 329 16.09 11.27 5.48
CA PHE A 329 15.51 12.61 5.46
C PHE A 329 14.03 12.52 5.88
N SER A 330 13.51 13.56 6.50
CA SER A 330 12.08 13.72 6.74
C SER A 330 11.38 13.85 5.38
N LEU A 331 10.06 13.77 5.39
CA LEU A 331 9.28 14.04 4.17
C LEU A 331 9.48 15.47 3.63
N THR A 332 9.91 16.41 4.49
CA THR A 332 10.27 17.79 4.14
C THR A 332 11.73 17.95 3.69
N LEU A 333 12.47 16.83 3.54
CA LEU A 333 13.89 16.76 3.16
C LEU A 333 14.90 17.32 4.18
N GLU A 334 14.48 17.53 5.42
CA GLU A 334 15.40 17.79 6.54
C GLU A 334 16.05 16.48 6.97
N GLN A 335 17.35 16.49 7.26
CA GLN A 335 18.02 15.24 7.65
C GLN A 335 17.49 14.76 9.01
N VAL A 336 17.00 13.52 9.08
CA VAL A 336 16.50 12.92 10.32
C VAL A 336 17.58 11.98 10.86
N GLY A 337 18.25 12.44 11.91
CA GLY A 337 19.31 11.67 12.58
C GLY A 337 20.67 11.70 11.88
N THR A 338 21.57 10.82 12.31
CA THR A 338 22.96 10.77 11.80
C THR A 338 23.06 9.95 10.52
N LYS A 339 23.83 10.42 9.53
CA LYS A 339 24.19 9.61 8.36
C LYS A 339 25.07 8.42 8.78
N VAL A 340 24.85 7.25 8.20
CA VAL A 340 25.53 6.01 8.62
C VAL A 340 26.59 5.61 7.59
N ALA A 341 27.82 5.35 8.04
CA ALA A 341 28.92 4.96 7.17
C ALA A 341 28.78 3.49 6.71
N LEU A 342 28.96 3.25 5.41
CA LEU A 342 28.80 1.91 4.81
C LEU A 342 30.11 1.10 4.76
N GLY A 343 31.28 1.76 4.87
CA GLY A 343 32.58 1.07 4.98
C GLY A 343 33.12 0.44 3.68
N ALA A 344 32.86 1.11 2.54
CA ALA A 344 33.07 0.72 1.14
C ALA A 344 31.83 0.08 0.48
N ALA A 345 31.06 0.87 -0.26
CA ALA A 345 29.93 0.41 -1.07
C ALA A 345 29.94 1.17 -2.41
N THR A 346 30.10 0.48 -3.54
CA THR A 346 30.11 1.11 -4.88
C THR A 346 28.84 0.85 -5.69
N THR A 347 27.80 0.26 -5.09
CA THR A 347 26.59 -0.14 -5.83
C THR A 347 25.33 0.09 -5.03
N ALA A 348 24.50 1.03 -5.47
CA ALA A 348 23.27 1.37 -4.80
C ALA A 348 22.08 0.63 -5.37
N SER A 349 21.66 -0.37 -4.60
CA SER A 349 20.25 -0.68 -4.48
C SER A 349 19.81 -0.37 -3.07
N LEU A 350 18.60 0.15 -2.97
CA LEU A 350 17.98 0.50 -1.72
C LEU A 350 16.55 0.01 -1.76
N CYS A 351 16.15 -0.75 -0.75
CA CYS A 351 14.78 -1.22 -0.60
C CYS A 351 14.33 -0.97 0.83
N PHE A 352 13.18 -0.32 1.01
CA PHE A 352 12.51 -0.23 2.30
C PHE A 352 11.34 -1.21 2.32
N LYS A 353 11.31 -2.09 3.33
CA LYS A 353 10.21 -3.04 3.54
C LYS A 353 10.16 -3.44 5.01
N ASN A 354 8.94 -3.55 5.56
CA ASN A 354 8.70 -4.04 6.92
C ASN A 354 9.51 -3.30 8.00
N GLY A 355 9.68 -1.97 7.87
CA GLY A 355 10.44 -1.16 8.82
C GLY A 355 11.96 -1.31 8.73
N LEU A 356 12.47 -2.03 7.73
CA LEU A 356 13.89 -2.26 7.50
C LEU A 356 14.35 -1.62 6.20
N VAL A 357 15.57 -1.11 6.21
CA VAL A 357 16.28 -0.54 5.06
C VAL A 357 17.37 -1.51 4.63
N TYR A 358 17.22 -2.06 3.44
CA TYR A 358 18.15 -2.99 2.82
C TYR A 358 19.07 -2.23 1.86
N VAL A 359 20.36 -2.25 2.13
CA VAL A 359 21.38 -1.54 1.36
C VAL A 359 22.31 -2.55 0.69
N GLY A 360 22.33 -2.53 -0.64
CA GLY A 360 23.32 -3.27 -1.42
C GLY A 360 24.69 -2.64 -1.27
N THR A 361 25.71 -3.47 -1.06
CA THR A 361 27.10 -3.04 -0.96
C THR A 361 28.00 -3.97 -1.78
N THR A 362 29.28 -3.63 -1.89
CA THR A 362 30.28 -4.52 -2.48
C THR A 362 30.53 -5.78 -1.66
N LYS A 363 30.16 -5.77 -0.38
CA LYS A 363 30.35 -6.85 0.59
C LYS A 363 29.04 -7.51 1.00
N GLY A 364 28.05 -7.51 0.11
CA GLY A 364 26.72 -8.08 0.37
C GLY A 364 25.70 -7.05 0.80
N ILE A 365 24.74 -7.44 1.64
CA ILE A 365 23.56 -6.62 1.98
C ILE A 365 23.66 -6.19 3.44
N LYS A 366 23.61 -4.89 3.69
CA LYS A 366 23.48 -4.34 5.05
C LYS A 366 22.00 -4.03 5.32
N VAL A 367 21.52 -4.45 6.49
CA VAL A 367 20.13 -4.27 6.91
C VAL A 367 20.12 -3.35 8.11
N TYR A 368 19.46 -2.22 7.99
CA TYR A 368 19.30 -1.24 9.06
C TYR A 368 17.83 -1.18 9.49
N ASN A 369 17.60 -0.88 10.76
CA ASN A 369 16.27 -0.49 11.21
C ASN A 369 15.95 0.90 10.65
N GLY A 370 14.78 1.08 10.06
CA GLY A 370 14.40 2.34 9.42
C GLY A 370 14.30 3.51 10.40
N THR A 371 13.87 3.24 11.63
CA THR A 371 13.63 4.27 12.64
C THR A 371 14.91 4.75 13.31
N ASP A 372 15.78 3.86 13.78
CA ASP A 372 16.98 4.25 14.53
C ASP A 372 18.29 4.14 13.72
N ARG A 373 18.22 3.56 12.51
CA ARG A 373 19.35 3.34 11.60
C ARG A 373 20.46 2.48 12.20
N VAL A 374 20.14 1.73 13.25
CA VAL A 374 21.04 0.73 13.83
C VAL A 374 21.19 -0.42 12.85
N LEU A 375 22.44 -0.88 12.65
CA LEU A 375 22.72 -2.05 11.84
C LEU A 375 22.12 -3.29 12.53
N VAL A 376 21.11 -3.88 11.90
CA VAL A 376 20.44 -5.09 12.38
C VAL A 376 21.18 -6.33 11.95
N ALA A 377 21.63 -6.37 10.69
CA ALA A 377 22.32 -7.53 10.13
C ALA A 377 23.22 -7.16 8.95
N THR A 378 24.20 -8.03 8.68
CA THR A 378 24.95 -8.06 7.42
C THR A 378 24.78 -9.44 6.81
N ILE A 379 24.21 -9.49 5.61
CA ILE A 379 24.10 -10.70 4.80
C ILE A 379 25.34 -10.72 3.91
N ASP A 380 26.36 -11.46 4.36
CA ASP A 380 27.60 -11.60 3.60
C ASP A 380 27.37 -12.53 2.41
N SER A 381 27.70 -12.03 1.23
CA SER A 381 27.55 -12.76 -0.02
C SER A 381 28.84 -12.82 -0.84
N GLY A 382 29.98 -12.35 -0.28
CA GLY A 382 31.30 -12.37 -0.90
C GLY A 382 31.44 -11.61 -2.24
N SER A 383 30.40 -10.91 -2.69
CA SER A 383 30.30 -10.31 -4.03
C SER A 383 29.30 -9.14 -4.02
N PRO A 384 29.48 -8.10 -4.85
CA PRO A 384 28.62 -6.92 -4.82
C PRO A 384 27.17 -7.27 -5.13
N ARG A 385 26.21 -6.55 -4.53
CA ARG A 385 24.77 -6.72 -4.82
C ARG A 385 24.19 -5.41 -5.36
N THR A 386 23.70 -5.44 -6.61
CA THR A 386 23.32 -4.24 -7.38
C THR A 386 21.84 -3.95 -7.43
N ASN A 387 20.98 -4.97 -7.32
CA ASN A 387 19.53 -4.80 -7.29
C ASN A 387 19.01 -5.61 -6.11
N ILE A 388 18.18 -4.99 -5.27
CA ILE A 388 17.55 -5.63 -4.11
C ILE A 388 16.06 -5.31 -4.13
N VAL A 389 15.25 -6.35 -3.99
CA VAL A 389 13.82 -6.24 -3.73
C VAL A 389 13.47 -7.18 -2.60
N VAL A 390 12.60 -6.72 -1.69
CA VAL A 390 12.10 -7.55 -0.59
C VAL A 390 10.59 -7.67 -0.74
N ASP A 391 10.13 -8.90 -0.88
CA ASP A 391 8.71 -9.19 -0.92
C ASP A 391 8.40 -10.61 -0.45
N SER A 392 7.19 -10.82 0.09
CA SER A 392 6.71 -12.15 0.49
C SER A 392 7.66 -12.91 1.42
N GLY A 393 8.35 -12.21 2.33
CA GLY A 393 9.30 -12.81 3.28
C GLY A 393 10.64 -13.23 2.66
N ILE A 394 10.95 -12.79 1.44
CA ILE A 394 12.17 -13.14 0.70
C ILE A 394 12.88 -11.88 0.24
N ILE A 395 14.21 -11.88 0.40
CA ILE A 395 15.12 -10.88 -0.14
C ILE A 395 15.68 -11.41 -1.45
N PHE A 396 15.35 -10.75 -2.55
CA PHE A 396 15.89 -11.03 -3.86
C PHE A 396 17.04 -10.08 -4.14
N ALA A 397 18.20 -10.63 -4.53
CA ALA A 397 19.35 -9.81 -4.83
C ALA A 397 20.13 -10.33 -6.05
N THR A 398 20.53 -9.42 -6.94
CA THR A 398 21.43 -9.74 -8.06
C THR A 398 22.86 -9.38 -7.72
N ALA A 399 23.81 -10.16 -8.21
CA ALA A 399 25.23 -9.84 -8.07
C ALA A 399 25.73 -8.90 -9.18
N ASN A 400 26.57 -7.92 -8.83
CA ASN A 400 27.26 -7.08 -9.82
C ASN A 400 28.59 -7.71 -10.22
N SER A 401 28.53 -8.77 -11.00
CA SER A 401 29.69 -9.13 -11.81
C SER A 401 29.24 -9.44 -13.21
N THR A 402 30.06 -9.09 -14.19
CA THR A 402 29.94 -9.49 -15.60
C THR A 402 29.87 -11.01 -15.80
N LEU A 403 30.02 -11.79 -14.72
CA LEU A 403 30.01 -13.24 -14.68
C LEU A 403 28.86 -13.81 -13.85
N ALA A 404 28.17 -13.00 -13.03
CA ALA A 404 27.18 -13.49 -12.08
C ALA A 404 25.81 -13.55 -12.73
N LYS A 405 25.49 -14.74 -13.22
CA LYS A 405 24.25 -15.13 -13.86
C LYS A 405 23.21 -15.57 -12.83
N THR A 406 23.13 -14.94 -11.65
CA THR A 406 22.38 -15.52 -10.53
C THR A 406 21.62 -14.49 -9.72
N VAL A 407 20.33 -14.73 -9.53
CA VAL A 407 19.49 -14.11 -8.51
C VAL A 407 19.58 -14.95 -7.25
N TYR A 408 19.94 -14.31 -6.14
CA TYR A 408 20.04 -14.94 -4.83
C TYR A 408 18.77 -14.65 -4.05
N LEU A 409 18.25 -15.68 -3.37
CA LEU A 409 17.06 -15.61 -2.55
C LEU A 409 17.49 -15.86 -1.10
N TYR A 410 17.30 -14.88 -0.24
CA TYR A 410 17.53 -15.01 1.20
C TYR A 410 16.20 -14.95 1.95
N SER A 411 16.09 -15.70 3.04
CA SER A 411 14.96 -15.57 3.95
C SER A 411 14.98 -14.20 4.62
N GLU A 412 13.86 -13.49 4.64
CA GLU A 412 13.75 -12.27 5.44
C GLU A 412 13.82 -12.58 6.94
N ALA A 413 13.31 -13.73 7.39
CA ALA A 413 13.32 -14.08 8.80
C ALA A 413 14.71 -14.51 9.30
N THR A 414 15.36 -15.44 8.59
CA THR A 414 16.63 -16.04 9.05
C THR A 414 17.86 -15.36 8.46
N ARG A 415 17.71 -14.59 7.38
CA ARG A 415 18.80 -13.98 6.59
C ARG A 415 19.73 -14.98 5.91
N GLU A 416 19.36 -16.25 5.93
CA GLU A 416 20.11 -17.32 5.27
C GLU A 416 19.73 -17.44 3.80
N LEU A 417 20.67 -17.92 2.99
CA LEU A 417 20.43 -18.23 1.59
C LEU A 417 19.47 -19.42 1.50
N ILE A 418 18.29 -19.19 0.93
CA ILE A 418 17.26 -20.23 0.75
C ILE A 418 17.21 -20.77 -0.67
N GLY A 419 17.87 -20.11 -1.62
CA GLY A 419 18.00 -20.60 -2.99
C GLY A 419 18.69 -19.62 -3.93
N THR A 420 18.94 -20.10 -5.12
CA THR A 420 19.48 -19.32 -6.24
C THR A 420 18.74 -19.68 -7.50
N THR A 421 18.56 -18.72 -8.40
CA THR A 421 18.02 -18.96 -9.74
C THR A 421 18.97 -18.40 -10.79
N ASP A 422 19.30 -19.23 -11.79
CA ASP A 422 20.16 -18.82 -12.88
C ASP A 422 19.42 -17.93 -13.88
N THR A 423 20.01 -16.76 -14.07
CA THR A 423 19.65 -15.71 -15.02
C THR A 423 20.64 -15.81 -16.16
N GLN A 424 20.36 -16.61 -17.18
CA GLN A 424 21.19 -16.61 -18.40
C GLN A 424 20.93 -15.33 -19.19
N PRO A 425 21.43 -14.18 -18.72
CA PRO A 425 22.52 -13.50 -19.43
C PRO A 425 23.56 -12.82 -18.50
N THR A 426 24.59 -12.25 -19.11
CA THR A 426 25.83 -11.71 -18.47
C THR A 426 25.65 -10.48 -17.57
N ARG A 427 24.47 -9.83 -17.59
CA ARG A 427 24.15 -8.66 -16.73
C ARG A 427 22.65 -8.54 -16.52
N CYS A 428 22.23 -8.38 -15.26
CA CYS A 428 20.84 -8.11 -14.90
C CYS A 428 20.66 -6.60 -14.61
N TYR A 429 19.71 -5.98 -15.28
CA TYR A 429 19.30 -4.60 -15.05
C TYR A 429 17.95 -4.62 -14.37
N GLY A 430 17.81 -3.98 -13.20
CA GLY A 430 16.56 -3.92 -12.45
C GLY A 430 16.09 -5.28 -11.90
N LEU A 431 15.27 -5.21 -10.87
CA LEU A 431 14.63 -6.37 -10.25
C LEU A 431 13.29 -5.87 -9.71
N TYR A 432 12.20 -6.56 -10.05
CA TYR A 432 10.85 -6.20 -9.60
C TYR A 432 10.11 -7.45 -9.18
N VAL A 433 9.24 -7.32 -8.19
CA VAL A 433 8.37 -8.42 -7.75
C VAL A 433 6.93 -7.92 -7.77
N GLU A 434 6.07 -8.65 -8.48
CA GLU A 434 4.64 -8.39 -8.52
C GLU A 434 3.90 -9.73 -8.65
N ASN A 435 2.79 -9.88 -7.92
CA ASN A 435 1.93 -11.07 -7.99
C ASN A 435 2.66 -12.41 -7.84
N GLY A 436 3.69 -12.45 -6.98
CA GLY A 436 4.49 -13.67 -6.76
C GLY A 436 5.39 -14.05 -7.92
N ILE A 437 5.68 -13.12 -8.84
CA ILE A 437 6.62 -13.28 -9.95
C ILE A 437 7.73 -12.24 -9.81
N ILE A 438 8.96 -12.70 -9.95
CA ILE A 438 10.15 -11.86 -10.07
C ILE A 438 10.36 -11.57 -11.55
N TYR A 439 10.44 -10.30 -11.87
CA TYR A 439 10.77 -9.79 -13.20
C TYR A 439 12.17 -9.20 -13.15
N PHE A 440 12.99 -9.61 -14.09
CA PHE A 440 14.24 -8.94 -14.36
C PHE A 440 14.57 -9.02 -15.84
N VAL A 441 15.43 -8.12 -16.25
CA VAL A 441 15.86 -7.99 -17.62
C VAL A 441 17.35 -8.27 -17.67
N GLY A 442 17.80 -9.00 -18.67
CA GLY A 442 19.21 -9.12 -18.93
C GLY A 442 19.52 -9.29 -20.41
N GLY A 443 20.54 -8.60 -20.88
CA GLY A 443 20.83 -8.48 -22.31
C GLY A 443 19.60 -8.00 -23.09
N SER A 444 19.18 -8.80 -24.08
CA SER A 444 18.01 -8.58 -24.92
C SER A 444 16.79 -9.39 -24.48
N SER A 445 16.73 -9.84 -23.23
CA SER A 445 15.70 -10.78 -22.78
C SER A 445 15.08 -10.41 -21.45
N MET A 446 13.78 -10.68 -21.33
CA MET A 446 13.06 -10.64 -20.06
C MET A 446 12.94 -12.03 -19.48
N TYR A 447 13.07 -12.12 -18.16
CA TYR A 447 12.96 -13.36 -17.41
C TYR A 447 11.94 -13.20 -16.30
N LEU A 448 11.12 -14.24 -16.15
CA LEU A 448 10.10 -14.33 -15.13
C LEU A 448 10.39 -15.54 -14.27
N ILE A 449 10.51 -15.34 -12.96
CA ILE A 449 10.70 -16.43 -12.00
C ILE A 449 9.51 -16.44 -11.05
N SER A 450 8.86 -17.58 -10.87
CA SER A 450 7.84 -17.71 -9.82
C SER A 450 8.52 -17.75 -8.45
N VAL A 451 8.07 -16.90 -7.53
CA VAL A 451 8.58 -16.83 -6.16
C VAL A 451 8.38 -18.16 -5.43
N SER A 452 7.22 -18.80 -5.62
CA SER A 452 6.86 -20.06 -4.99
C SER A 452 7.66 -21.26 -5.51
N SER A 453 7.83 -21.37 -6.83
CA SER A 453 8.54 -22.50 -7.44
C SER A 453 10.05 -22.28 -7.57
N ARG A 454 10.51 -21.03 -7.51
CA ARG A 454 11.90 -20.59 -7.75
C ARG A 454 12.44 -21.00 -9.13
N LYS A 455 11.54 -21.34 -10.05
CA LYS A 455 11.83 -21.77 -11.41
C LYS A 455 11.46 -20.66 -12.40
N ASN A 456 12.21 -20.63 -13.49
CA ASN A 456 11.87 -19.82 -14.65
C ASN A 456 10.49 -20.25 -15.16
N LEU A 457 9.59 -19.28 -15.31
CA LEU A 457 8.29 -19.44 -15.93
C LEU A 457 8.47 -19.45 -17.45
N THR A 458 9.02 -20.56 -17.96
CA THR A 458 9.12 -21.09 -19.34
C THR A 458 9.34 -20.20 -20.57
N ASP A 459 9.34 -18.88 -20.49
CA ASP A 459 9.49 -18.02 -21.66
C ASP A 459 10.50 -16.92 -21.38
N VAL A 460 11.72 -17.14 -21.87
CA VAL A 460 12.70 -16.06 -22.03
C VAL A 460 12.23 -15.25 -23.23
N TYR A 461 11.67 -14.08 -23.00
CA TYR A 461 11.13 -13.25 -24.09
C TYR A 461 12.25 -12.41 -24.70
N SER A 462 12.52 -12.60 -25.99
CA SER A 462 13.44 -11.74 -26.75
C SER A 462 12.81 -10.37 -26.96
N ILE A 463 13.44 -9.36 -26.38
CA ILE A 463 13.14 -7.95 -26.59
C ILE A 463 13.82 -7.52 -27.89
N PRO A 464 13.16 -6.76 -28.79
CA PRO A 464 13.72 -6.38 -30.09
C PRO A 464 14.99 -5.53 -30.04
N SER A 465 15.39 -5.06 -28.86
CA SER A 465 16.59 -4.26 -28.63
C SER A 465 17.64 -5.07 -27.88
N ASN A 466 18.89 -4.99 -28.36
CA ASN A 466 20.00 -5.77 -27.84
C ASN A 466 20.54 -5.23 -26.50
N GLU A 467 20.10 -4.06 -26.04
CA GLU A 467 20.62 -3.41 -24.84
C GLU A 467 19.51 -2.61 -24.12
N LEU A 468 19.29 -2.95 -22.85
CA LEU A 468 18.27 -2.35 -21.99
C LEU A 468 18.93 -1.60 -20.83
N TYR A 469 18.42 -0.41 -20.52
CA TYR A 469 19.03 0.49 -19.54
C TYR A 469 18.28 0.49 -18.20
N SER A 470 16.95 0.48 -18.25
CA SER A 470 16.07 0.50 -17.08
C SER A 470 14.75 -0.16 -17.42
N HIS A 471 14.08 -0.70 -16.40
CA HIS A 471 12.73 -1.24 -16.54
C HIS A 471 11.98 -1.14 -15.22
N CYS A 472 10.66 -1.34 -15.25
CA CYS A 472 9.78 -1.56 -14.10
C CYS A 472 8.55 -2.35 -14.52
N VAL A 473 7.88 -3.01 -13.56
CA VAL A 473 6.68 -3.81 -13.83
C VAL A 473 5.52 -3.31 -12.97
N LYS A 474 4.34 -3.18 -13.58
CA LYS A 474 3.10 -2.89 -12.89
C LYS A 474 1.91 -3.54 -13.59
N ASP A 475 1.04 -4.17 -12.82
CA ASP A 475 -0.15 -4.89 -13.26
C ASP A 475 0.13 -5.88 -14.41
N GLY A 476 1.29 -6.55 -14.34
CA GLY A 476 1.74 -7.50 -15.36
C GLY A 476 2.20 -6.85 -16.68
N VAL A 477 2.40 -5.53 -16.70
CA VAL A 477 2.98 -4.78 -17.82
C VAL A 477 4.43 -4.43 -17.51
N LEU A 478 5.37 -4.85 -18.36
CA LEU A 478 6.77 -4.41 -18.28
C LEU A 478 6.92 -3.09 -19.03
N TYR A 479 7.38 -2.05 -18.34
CA TYR A 479 7.85 -0.81 -18.95
C TYR A 479 9.37 -0.79 -18.99
N TYR A 480 10.00 -0.52 -20.13
CA TYR A 480 11.46 -0.54 -20.27
C TYR A 480 12.02 0.52 -21.22
N THR A 481 13.29 0.87 -21.03
CA THR A 481 14.03 1.79 -21.91
C THR A 481 15.19 1.09 -22.61
N SER A 482 15.25 1.23 -23.95
CA SER A 482 16.34 0.71 -24.79
C SER A 482 17.54 1.67 -24.80
N VAL A 483 18.76 1.15 -24.67
CA VAL A 483 20.01 1.95 -24.73
C VAL A 483 20.21 2.58 -26.11
N LYS A 484 19.90 1.84 -27.17
CA LYS A 484 20.19 2.24 -28.56
C LYS A 484 19.30 3.39 -29.04
N THR A 485 18.04 3.39 -28.62
CA THR A 485 17.01 4.33 -29.09
C THR A 485 16.59 5.32 -28.02
N ILE A 486 16.93 5.08 -26.75
CA ILE A 486 16.48 5.85 -25.57
C ILE A 486 14.96 6.05 -25.60
N SER A 487 14.26 5.03 -26.11
CA SER A 487 12.81 5.00 -26.22
C SER A 487 12.23 4.12 -25.12
N THR A 488 11.05 4.50 -24.64
CA THR A 488 10.29 3.75 -23.63
C THR A 488 9.27 2.84 -24.31
N TYR A 489 9.17 1.61 -23.83
CA TYR A 489 8.29 0.56 -24.35
C TYR A 489 7.46 -0.03 -23.23
N ALA A 490 6.27 -0.55 -23.56
CA ALA A 490 5.50 -1.39 -22.64
C ALA A 490 5.18 -2.75 -23.28
N LEU A 491 5.22 -3.81 -22.48
CA LEU A 491 4.89 -5.18 -22.90
C LEU A 491 3.80 -5.73 -21.98
N LYS A 492 2.65 -6.14 -22.54
CA LYS A 492 1.52 -6.74 -21.80
C LYS A 492 1.20 -8.14 -22.34
N LYS A 493 0.86 -9.06 -21.43
CA LYS A 493 0.35 -10.40 -21.78
C LYS A 493 -1.16 -10.34 -22.09
N VAL A 494 -1.55 -10.85 -23.26
CA VAL A 494 -2.94 -11.01 -23.70
C VAL A 494 -3.12 -12.44 -24.23
N GLU A 495 -4.02 -13.24 -23.63
CA GLU A 495 -4.37 -14.60 -24.10
C GLU A 495 -3.17 -15.55 -24.32
N GLY A 496 -2.19 -15.53 -23.42
CA GLY A 496 -1.01 -16.40 -23.53
C GLY A 496 0.04 -15.91 -24.54
N LYS A 497 -0.20 -14.80 -25.25
CA LYS A 497 0.77 -14.11 -26.10
C LYS A 497 1.13 -12.77 -25.48
N TYR A 498 2.37 -12.32 -25.62
CA TYR A 498 2.73 -10.95 -25.22
C TYR A 498 2.65 -10.06 -26.44
N THR A 499 1.75 -9.08 -26.38
CA THR A 499 1.61 -8.08 -27.43
C THR A 499 2.51 -6.92 -27.05
N ILE A 500 3.45 -6.55 -27.94
CA ILE A 500 4.16 -5.28 -27.82
C ILE A 500 3.15 -4.20 -28.19
N SER A 501 2.45 -3.68 -27.20
CA SER A 501 1.72 -2.43 -27.32
C SER A 501 2.74 -1.30 -27.31
N HIS A 502 3.05 -0.76 -28.50
CA HIS A 502 3.76 0.51 -28.59
C HIS A 502 2.88 1.58 -27.93
N TYR A 503 3.20 1.96 -26.70
CA TYR A 503 2.60 3.14 -26.10
C TYR A 503 3.31 4.36 -26.67
N ARG A 504 2.68 5.05 -27.63
CA ARG A 504 3.10 6.40 -28.04
C ARG A 504 2.89 7.30 -26.84
N MET A 505 3.98 7.89 -26.39
CA MET A 505 3.92 9.08 -25.57
C MET A 505 3.42 10.23 -26.43
N GLY A 506 2.10 10.46 -26.42
CA GLY A 506 1.44 11.45 -27.26
C GLY A 506 1.84 12.90 -26.92
N ALA A 507 1.92 13.73 -27.96
CA ALA A 507 2.01 15.18 -27.92
C ALA A 507 0.79 15.70 -28.66
N ILE A 508 0.11 16.67 -28.07
CA ILE A 508 -0.90 17.50 -28.74
C ILE A 508 -0.15 18.69 -29.35
N LEU A 509 -0.53 19.03 -30.58
CA LEU A 509 -0.13 20.24 -31.30
C LEU A 509 -0.36 21.54 -30.50
#